data_AF-A0A520LXC3-F1
#
_entry.id   AF-A0A520LXC3-F1
#
_cell.length_a   1.000
_cell.length_b   1.000
_cell.length_c   1.000
_cell.angle_alpha   90.00
_cell.angle_beta   90.00
_cell.angle_gamma   90.00
#
_symmetry.space_group_name_H-M   'P 1'
#
loop_
_entity.id
_entity.type
_entity.pdbx_description
1 polymer ?
#
loop_
_entity_poly.entity_id
_entity_poly.type
_entity_poly.pdbx_seq_one_letter_code
_entity_poly.pdbx_strand_id
1 'polypeptide(L)'
;MATGEIEALHGVDFDIEPGSTVALVGESGSGKSVTAQAVMGILPANARITSGQLIYKDPVSDTRTDIATLDPDSPELQAIRGGRISIIFQEPMVSLSSLHTVGDQVSEALFLHHDVNRA
;
A
#
# COMPACT_ATOMS: atom_id res chain seq x y z
N MET A 1 7.41 -26.38 17.80
CA MET A 1 6.93 -25.14 17.14
C MET A 1 7.76 -24.99 15.88
N ALA A 2 7.14 -24.84 14.71
CA ALA A 2 7.86 -24.76 13.45
C ALA A 2 8.71 -23.49 13.43
N THR A 3 10.02 -23.63 13.47
CA THR A 3 11.01 -22.56 13.34
C THR A 3 11.47 -22.53 11.89
N GLY A 4 10.71 -21.88 11.02
CA GLY A 4 11.00 -21.79 9.59
C GLY A 4 10.16 -20.71 8.95
N GLU A 5 10.60 -20.23 7.79
CA GLU A 5 9.81 -19.32 6.97
C GLU A 5 8.54 -20.04 6.51
N ILE A 6 7.41 -19.36 6.66
CA ILE A 6 6.11 -19.84 6.19
C ILE A 6 5.77 -19.02 4.96
N GLU A 7 5.50 -19.71 3.86
CA GLU A 7 4.92 -19.09 2.68
C GLU A 7 3.46 -18.71 3.01
N ALA A 8 3.21 -17.42 3.22
CA ALA A 8 1.89 -16.91 3.61
C ALA A 8 0.96 -16.68 2.41
N LEU A 9 1.51 -16.54 1.21
CA LEU A 9 0.80 -16.33 -0.05
C LEU A 9 1.39 -17.27 -1.09
N HIS A 10 0.52 -17.97 -1.83
CA HIS A 10 0.93 -18.91 -2.87
C HIS A 10 0.41 -18.42 -4.22
N GLY A 11 1.30 -18.03 -5.13
CA GLY A 11 0.98 -17.73 -6.54
C GLY A 11 -0.22 -16.79 -6.73
N VAL A 12 -0.09 -15.55 -6.24
CA VAL A 12 -1.14 -14.53 -6.35
C VAL A 12 -0.94 -13.73 -7.64
N ASP A 13 -1.76 -14.01 -8.64
CA ASP A 13 -1.69 -13.36 -9.96
C ASP A 13 -3.05 -12.74 -10.31
N PHE A 14 -3.07 -11.42 -10.52
CA PHE A 14 -4.23 -10.70 -11.04
C PHE A 14 -3.82 -9.32 -11.57
N ASP A 15 -4.63 -8.79 -12.48
CA ASP A 15 -4.52 -7.43 -12.99
C ASP A 15 -5.69 -6.57 -12.49
N ILE A 16 -5.43 -5.28 -12.23
CA ILE A 16 -6.45 -4.28 -11.94
C ILE A 16 -6.46 -3.27 -13.08
N GLU A 17 -7.49 -3.35 -13.93
CA GLU A 17 -7.64 -2.44 -15.06
C GLU A 17 -8.06 -1.03 -14.62
N PRO A 18 -7.64 0.03 -15.35
CA PRO A 18 -8.09 1.38 -15.08
C PRO A 18 -9.62 1.50 -15.09
N GLY A 19 -10.18 2.22 -14.11
CA GLY A 19 -11.63 2.44 -14.01
C GLY A 19 -12.42 1.20 -13.60
N SER A 20 -11.75 0.12 -13.19
CA SER A 20 -12.41 -1.08 -12.67
C SER A 20 -12.56 -1.04 -11.15
N THR A 21 -13.43 -1.90 -10.62
CA THR A 21 -13.51 -2.21 -9.19
C THR A 21 -13.27 -3.70 -9.03
N VAL A 22 -12.21 -4.06 -8.31
CA VAL A 22 -11.84 -5.45 -8.06
C VAL A 22 -12.04 -5.77 -6.59
N ALA A 23 -12.69 -6.90 -6.31
CA ALA A 23 -12.92 -7.39 -4.95
C ALA A 23 -12.10 -8.66 -4.72
N LEU A 24 -11.20 -8.61 -3.74
CA LEU A 24 -10.48 -9.78 -3.27
C LEU A 24 -11.23 -10.39 -2.07
N VAL A 25 -11.80 -11.58 -2.26
CA VAL A 25 -12.65 -12.26 -1.27
C VAL A 25 -12.03 -13.57 -0.81
N GLY A 26 -12.34 -13.98 0.42
CA GLY A 26 -11.81 -15.22 1.01
C GLY A 26 -11.99 -15.24 2.52
N GLU A 27 -11.75 -16.40 3.14
CA GLU A 27 -11.90 -16.60 4.59
C GLU A 27 -10.90 -15.80 5.43
N SER A 28 -11.15 -15.63 6.73
CA SER A 28 -10.18 -14.99 7.63
C SER A 28 -8.84 -15.73 7.57
N GLY A 29 -7.73 -14.99 7.47
CA GLY A 29 -6.39 -15.58 7.33
C GLY A 29 -5.97 -15.98 5.91
N SER A 30 -6.84 -15.83 4.90
CA SER A 30 -6.52 -16.21 3.51
C SER A 30 -5.50 -15.31 2.78
N GLY A 31 -4.80 -14.41 3.48
CA GLY A 31 -3.77 -13.55 2.87
C GLY A 31 -4.26 -12.25 2.22
N LYS A 32 -5.55 -11.90 2.31
CA LYS A 32 -6.09 -10.65 1.71
C LYS A 32 -5.37 -9.38 2.18
N SER A 33 -5.24 -9.21 3.49
CA SER A 33 -4.57 -8.05 4.08
C SER A 33 -3.09 -8.02 3.73
N VAL A 34 -2.42 -9.18 3.73
CA VAL A 34 -1.01 -9.31 3.34
C VAL A 34 -0.81 -8.92 1.88
N THR A 35 -1.72 -9.32 0.99
CA THR A 35 -1.70 -8.93 -0.43
C THR A 35 -1.81 -7.42 -0.60
N ALA A 36 -2.77 -6.78 0.08
CA ALA A 36 -2.92 -5.32 0.03
C ALA A 36 -1.71 -4.58 0.63
N GLN A 37 -1.15 -5.09 1.73
CA GLN A 37 0.04 -4.53 2.36
C GLN A 37 1.30 -4.69 1.49
N ALA A 38 1.42 -5.80 0.74
CA ALA A 38 2.50 -6.01 -0.21
C ALA A 38 2.44 -4.99 -1.36
N VAL A 39 1.26 -4.75 -1.93
CA VAL A 39 1.04 -3.70 -2.95
C VAL A 39 1.44 -2.33 -2.42
N MET A 40 1.11 -2.04 -1.17
CA MET A 40 1.48 -0.79 -0.52
C MET A 40 2.93 -0.76 -0.03
N GLY A 41 3.70 -1.85 -0.08
CA GLY A 41 5.06 -1.96 0.44
C GLY A 41 5.20 -1.81 1.97
N ILE A 42 4.12 -2.04 2.73
CA ILE A 42 4.05 -1.85 4.20
C ILE A 42 3.91 -3.20 4.92
N LEU A 43 4.57 -4.22 4.40
CA LEU A 43 4.59 -5.53 5.05
C LEU A 43 5.15 -5.41 6.48
N PRO A 44 4.63 -6.18 7.43
CA PRO A 44 5.20 -6.22 8.78
C PRO A 44 6.65 -6.73 8.74
N ALA A 45 7.46 -6.36 9.72
CA ALA A 45 8.90 -6.67 9.75
C ALA A 45 9.24 -8.18 9.68
N ASN A 46 8.28 -9.06 9.95
CA ASN A 46 8.42 -10.51 9.84
C ASN A 46 7.98 -11.09 8.49
N ALA A 47 7.65 -10.25 7.51
CA ALA A 47 7.23 -10.63 6.17
C ALA A 47 8.04 -9.91 5.10
N ARG A 48 8.26 -10.58 3.97
CA ARG A 48 8.93 -10.01 2.79
C ARG A 48 8.41 -10.65 1.52
N ILE A 49 8.56 -9.94 0.40
CA ILE A 49 8.33 -10.50 -0.93
C ILE A 49 9.55 -11.34 -1.29
N THR A 50 9.35 -12.63 -1.53
CA THR A 50 10.43 -13.58 -1.86
C THR A 50 10.64 -13.73 -3.37
N SER A 51 9.59 -13.50 -4.16
CA SER A 51 9.59 -13.61 -5.62
C SER A 51 8.36 -12.91 -6.21
N GLY A 52 8.31 -12.81 -7.54
CA GLY A 52 7.22 -12.16 -8.26
C GLY A 52 7.47 -10.68 -8.52
N GLN A 53 6.46 -9.99 -9.06
CA GLN A 53 6.53 -8.59 -9.46
C GLN A 53 5.22 -7.87 -9.12
N LEU A 54 5.31 -6.58 -8.80
CA LEU A 54 4.16 -5.73 -8.54
C LEU A 54 4.24 -4.52 -9.47
N ILE A 55 3.74 -4.67 -10.69
CA ILE A 55 3.89 -3.66 -11.73
C ILE A 55 2.82 -2.58 -11.61
N TYR A 56 3.23 -1.38 -11.21
CA TYR A 56 2.40 -0.19 -11.28
C TYR A 56 2.66 0.57 -12.58
N LYS A 57 1.58 0.91 -13.29
CA LYS A 57 1.61 1.78 -14.46
C LYS A 57 1.03 3.14 -14.09
N ASP A 58 1.86 4.18 -14.07
CA ASP A 58 1.41 5.54 -13.79
C ASP A 58 0.61 6.09 -15.00
N PRO A 59 -0.66 6.49 -14.82
CA PRO A 59 -1.50 6.97 -15.92
C PRO A 59 -1.12 8.38 -16.42
N VAL A 60 -0.29 9.12 -15.69
CA VAL A 60 0.15 10.48 -16.00
C VAL A 60 1.49 10.47 -16.74
N SER A 61 2.48 9.73 -16.22
CA SER A 61 3.83 9.67 -16.82
C SER A 61 4.00 8.53 -17.83
N ASP A 62 3.04 7.60 -17.91
CA ASP A 62 3.11 6.35 -18.70
C ASP A 62 4.32 5.45 -18.34
N THR A 63 4.92 5.66 -17.17
CA THR A 63 6.02 4.84 -16.66
C THR A 63 5.53 3.57 -16.00
N ARG A 64 6.32 2.50 -16.11
CA ARG A 64 6.10 1.24 -15.39
C ARG A 64 7.14 1.07 -14.31
N THR A 65 6.68 0.77 -13.10
CA THR A 65 7.53 0.60 -11.92
C THR A 65 7.19 -0.70 -11.23
N ASP A 66 8.19 -1.53 -10.96
CA ASP A 66 8.02 -2.72 -10.13
C ASP A 66 8.18 -2.32 -8.65
N ILE A 67 7.04 -2.17 -7.96
CA ILE A 67 6.98 -1.75 -6.56
C ILE A 67 7.75 -2.71 -5.66
N ALA A 68 7.79 -4.01 -5.99
CA ALA A 68 8.46 -5.02 -5.17
C ALA A 68 9.98 -4.83 -5.09
N THR A 69 10.56 -4.02 -5.99
CA THR A 69 12.00 -3.74 -6.05
C THR A 69 12.41 -2.44 -5.36
N LEU A 70 11.44 -1.62 -4.95
CA LEU A 70 11.70 -0.34 -4.31
C LEU A 70 12.01 -0.52 -2.82
N ASP A 71 12.90 0.32 -2.31
CA ASP A 71 13.09 0.45 -0.86
C ASP A 71 11.79 1.01 -0.23
N PRO A 72 11.26 0.40 0.85
CA PRO A 72 10.04 0.86 1.53
C PRO A 72 10.06 2.33 1.97
N ASP A 73 11.25 2.90 2.20
CA ASP A 73 11.49 4.27 2.66
C ASP A 73 11.98 5.20 1.52
N SER A 74 11.98 4.71 0.28
CA SER A 74 12.42 5.50 -0.88
C SER A 74 11.45 6.65 -1.22
N PRO A 75 11.97 7.80 -1.69
CA PRO A 75 11.15 8.87 -2.26
C PRO A 75 10.26 8.40 -3.41
N GLU A 76 10.72 7.43 -4.20
CA GLU A 76 9.99 6.83 -5.31
C GLU A 76 8.72 6.13 -4.82
N LEU A 77 8.82 5.28 -3.79
CA LEU A 77 7.66 4.62 -3.22
C LEU A 77 6.77 5.60 -2.46
N GLN A 78 7.35 6.60 -1.80
CA GLN A 78 6.61 7.68 -1.13
C GLN A 78 5.78 8.50 -2.14
N ALA A 79 6.27 8.75 -3.36
CA ALA A 79 5.53 9.48 -4.39
C ALA A 79 4.34 8.66 -4.95
N ILE A 80 4.47 7.32 -4.99
CA ILE A 80 3.37 6.43 -5.36
C ILE A 80 2.32 6.38 -4.24
N ARG A 81 2.76 6.26 -2.98
CA ARG A 81 1.87 6.26 -1.81
C ARG A 81 1.21 7.62 -1.63
N GLY A 82 -0.06 7.65 -1.24
CA GLY A 82 -0.79 8.87 -0.89
C GLY A 82 -1.20 9.73 -2.10
N GLY A 83 -0.31 9.91 -3.09
CA GLY A 83 -0.56 10.69 -4.30
C GLY A 83 -1.07 9.88 -5.51
N ARG A 84 -0.88 8.55 -5.52
CA ARG A 84 -1.36 7.66 -6.60
C ARG A 84 -2.13 6.45 -6.06
N ILE A 85 -1.57 5.76 -5.07
CA ILE A 85 -2.18 4.60 -4.42
C ILE A 85 -2.31 4.90 -2.92
N SER A 86 -3.51 4.68 -2.38
CA SER A 86 -3.84 4.91 -0.98
C SER A 86 -4.57 3.70 -0.40
N ILE A 87 -4.41 3.50 0.90
CA ILE A 87 -5.06 2.40 1.63
C ILE A 87 -5.92 2.97 2.76
N ILE A 88 -7.09 2.36 2.96
CA ILE A 88 -7.90 2.54 4.16
C ILE A 88 -7.80 1.23 4.93
N PHE A 89 -7.21 1.27 6.12
CA PHE A 89 -7.04 0.09 6.95
C PHE A 89 -8.38 -0.42 7.50
N GLN A 90 -8.43 -1.69 7.87
CA GLN A 90 -9.64 -2.33 8.43
C GLN A 90 -10.10 -1.67 9.73
N GLU A 91 -9.16 -1.18 10.55
CA GLU A 91 -9.41 -0.41 11.75
C GLU A 91 -8.95 1.05 11.55
N PRO A 92 -9.65 1.83 10.71
CA PRO A 92 -9.18 3.16 10.31
C PRO A 92 -9.17 4.15 11.48
N MET A 93 -9.88 3.86 12.56
CA MET A 93 -9.93 4.73 13.73
C MET A 93 -8.59 4.77 14.50
N VAL A 94 -7.77 3.72 14.38
CA VAL A 94 -6.48 3.62 15.09
C VAL A 94 -5.44 4.58 14.53
N SER A 95 -5.58 5.02 13.27
CA SER A 95 -4.66 5.99 12.66
C SER A 95 -4.92 7.43 13.08
N LEU A 96 -6.01 7.73 13.80
CA LEU A 96 -6.33 9.08 14.25
C LEU A 96 -5.79 9.35 15.65
N SER A 97 -4.99 10.39 15.77
CA SER A 97 -4.52 10.95 17.04
C SER A 97 -5.58 11.87 17.64
N SER A 98 -5.93 11.64 18.91
CA SER A 98 -6.80 12.53 19.69
C SER A 98 -6.14 13.86 20.08
N LEU A 99 -4.83 14.00 19.84
CA LEU A 99 -4.07 15.22 20.13
C LEU A 99 -4.15 16.24 18.99
N HIS A 100 -4.73 15.86 17.84
CA HIS A 100 -4.83 16.70 16.65
C HIS A 100 -6.27 16.84 16.19
N THR A 101 -6.61 17.94 15.53
CA THR A 101 -7.93 18.08 14.93
C THR A 101 -8.07 17.13 13.74
N VAL A 102 -9.31 16.79 13.37
CA VAL A 102 -9.58 16.03 12.14
C VAL A 102 -9.04 16.77 10.91
N GLY A 103 -9.22 18.11 10.89
CA GLY A 103 -8.74 18.94 9.78
C GLY A 103 -7.22 18.88 9.61
N ASP A 104 -6.46 18.96 10.70
CA ASP A 104 -5.00 18.86 10.64
C ASP A 104 -4.54 17.51 10.08
N GLN A 105 -5.12 16.41 10.57
CA GLN A 105 -4.74 15.05 10.19
C GLN A 105 -5.12 14.71 8.74
N VAL A 106 -6.30 15.16 8.28
CA VAL A 106 -6.71 14.95 6.89
C VAL A 106 -5.90 15.83 5.94
N SER A 107 -5.59 17.08 6.34
CA SER A 107 -4.84 18.01 5.49
C SER A 107 -3.34 17.68 5.42
N GLU A 108 -2.79 16.93 6.39
CA GLU A 108 -1.38 16.51 6.38
C GLU A 108 -1.02 15.75 5.10
N ALA A 109 -1.83 14.77 4.71
CA ALA A 109 -1.61 14.03 3.46
C ALA A 109 -1.65 14.95 2.23
N LEU A 110 -2.53 15.95 2.22
CA LEU A 110 -2.60 16.93 1.15
C LEU A 110 -1.31 17.76 1.07
N PHE A 111 -0.80 18.27 2.20
CA PHE A 111 0.43 19.06 2.26
C PHE A 111 1.70 18.25 1.94
N LEU A 112 1.71 16.96 2.26
CA LEU A 112 2.85 16.08 1.96
C LEU A 112 2.95 15.72 0.48
N HIS A 113 1.83 15.64 -0.23
CA HIS A 113 1.79 15.11 -1.60
C HIS A 113 1.45 16.16 -2.67
N HIS A 114 1.07 17.37 -2.28
CA HIS A 114 0.73 18.46 -3.19
C HIS A 114 1.41 19.76 -2.78
N ASP A 115 1.76 20.58 -3.78
CA ASP A 115 2.33 21.92 -3.59
C ASP A 115 1.23 22.92 -3.19
N VAL A 116 0.75 22.78 -1.97
CA VAL A 116 -0.25 23.66 -1.35
C VAL A 116 0.21 24.03 0.06
N ASN A 117 -0.04 25.27 0.47
CA ASN A 117 0.34 25.78 1.79
C ASN A 117 -0.89 26.11 2.63
N ARG A 118 -0.74 26.12 3.96
CA ARG A 118 -1.75 26.70 4.85
C ARG A 118 -1.92 28.19 4.48
N ALA A 119 -3.17 28.59 4.27
CA ALA A 119 -3.55 29.99 4.05
C ALA A 119 -3.40 30.82 5.34
#